data_AF-A0AA35KXN8-F1
#
_entry.id   AF-A0AA35KXN8-F1
#
_cell.length_a   1.000
_cell.length_b   1.000
_cell.length_c   1.000
_cell.angle_alpha   90.00
_cell.angle_beta   90.00
_cell.angle_gamma   90.00
#
_symmetry.space_group_name_H-M   'P 1'
#
loop_
_entity.id
_entity.type
_entity.pdbx_description
1 polymer ?
#
loop_
_entity_poly.entity_id
_entity_poly.type
_entity_poly.pdbx_seq_one_letter_code
_entity_poly.pdbx_strand_id
1 'polypeptide(L)'
;MNPDGFESVINASCEPLFGRFNANNKDLNRNFPDAFILNTHDIQPETEAIMNWLKNESFVLSANLHGGSLVASYPFDNGNSVTVNFLDESRTVDNDVFMHLARTYSEKHATMHKGNACNSVEYFPDGITNGYQWYMLQGGMQDYSYVWGQCFDITLEVSCCKFPQKDELPFFWNDNKNALIEYIKQVHLGVKGRVLDENDEPVPGVIVEAVGRRHICPYRTNKNGEYYLLLLPGTYALNATAPGSSSLLQELHIPDGRAKFSALTYDFVVPHLQTRPEPASCPTEPLYSSDYDKNQSATLKPAITSLVLVNIFYAVLR
;
A
#
# COMPACT_ATOMS: atom_id res chain seq x y z
N MET A 1 -9.89 -15.41 5.19
CA MET A 1 -8.64 -15.89 4.55
C MET A 1 -8.29 -17.31 4.95
N ASN A 2 -8.31 -17.69 6.24
CA ASN A 2 -7.87 -19.01 6.72
C ASN A 2 -9.01 -19.82 7.38
N PRO A 3 -9.90 -20.47 6.60
CA PRO A 3 -10.96 -21.29 7.18
C PRO A 3 -10.42 -22.57 7.87
N ASP A 4 -9.37 -23.19 7.33
CA ASP A 4 -8.82 -24.43 7.90
C ASP A 4 -8.25 -24.21 9.30
N GLY A 5 -7.55 -23.10 9.52
CA GLY A 5 -7.11 -22.69 10.84
C GLY A 5 -8.28 -22.47 11.79
N PHE A 6 -9.32 -21.76 11.35
CA PHE A 6 -10.50 -21.50 12.17
C PHE A 6 -11.19 -22.80 12.64
N GLU A 7 -11.43 -23.75 11.73
CA GLU A 7 -12.10 -25.03 12.05
C GLU A 7 -11.24 -25.97 12.92
N SER A 8 -9.92 -25.75 12.99
CA SER A 8 -9.03 -26.55 13.85
C SER A 8 -9.13 -26.20 15.34
N VAL A 9 -9.80 -25.10 15.71
CA VAL A 9 -9.97 -24.67 17.10
C VAL A 9 -11.13 -25.43 17.76
N ILE A 10 -10.81 -26.28 18.74
CA ILE A 10 -11.82 -27.12 19.43
C ILE A 10 -12.59 -26.35 20.50
N ASN A 11 -11.91 -25.49 21.27
CA ASN A 11 -12.50 -24.74 22.38
C ASN A 11 -12.13 -23.26 22.27
N ALA A 12 -13.10 -22.38 22.49
CA ALA A 12 -12.88 -20.94 22.57
C ALA A 12 -11.94 -20.58 23.74
N SER A 13 -10.93 -19.78 23.44
CA SER A 13 -9.90 -19.30 24.38
C SER A 13 -9.34 -17.99 23.86
N CYS A 14 -9.00 -17.06 24.75
CA CYS A 14 -8.33 -15.83 24.33
C CYS A 14 -6.94 -16.06 23.73
N GLU A 15 -6.30 -17.18 24.08
CA GLU A 15 -5.02 -17.62 23.53
C GLU A 15 -5.16 -19.09 23.09
N PRO A 16 -5.75 -19.37 21.92
CA PRO A 16 -5.91 -20.73 21.44
C PRO A 16 -4.55 -21.31 21.03
N LEU A 17 -4.28 -22.56 21.39
CA LEU A 17 -3.02 -23.25 21.04
C LEU A 17 -2.92 -23.60 19.54
N PHE A 18 -4.06 -23.73 18.87
CA PHE A 18 -4.18 -24.12 17.46
C PHE A 18 -5.02 -23.08 16.70
N GLY A 19 -4.96 -23.11 15.37
CA GLY A 19 -5.85 -22.35 14.47
C GLY A 19 -5.34 -21.00 13.95
N ARG A 20 -4.16 -20.54 14.39
CA ARG A 20 -3.50 -19.37 13.79
C ARG A 20 -3.00 -19.66 12.37
N PHE A 21 -2.26 -20.76 12.21
CA PHE A 21 -1.61 -21.13 10.96
C PHE A 21 -2.60 -21.78 9.98
N ASN A 22 -2.24 -21.84 8.69
CA ASN A 22 -3.01 -22.61 7.71
C ASN A 22 -2.82 -24.13 7.89
N ALA A 23 -3.46 -24.94 7.04
CA ALA A 23 -3.39 -26.41 7.10
C ALA A 23 -1.96 -26.98 7.00
N ASN A 24 -1.02 -26.24 6.40
CA ASN A 24 0.40 -26.59 6.29
C ASN A 24 1.26 -26.02 7.42
N ASN A 25 0.63 -25.51 8.48
CA ASN A 25 1.29 -24.88 9.63
C ASN A 25 2.19 -23.69 9.25
N LYS A 26 1.75 -22.87 8.27
CA LYS A 26 2.40 -21.63 7.87
C LYS A 26 1.61 -20.41 8.34
N ASP A 27 2.32 -19.35 8.71
CA ASP A 27 1.72 -18.06 9.05
C ASP A 27 1.43 -17.29 7.76
N LEU A 28 0.14 -17.13 7.44
CA LEU A 28 -0.27 -16.44 6.21
C LEU A 28 0.14 -14.96 6.23
N ASN A 29 0.24 -14.33 7.41
CA ASN A 29 0.75 -12.96 7.53
C ASN A 29 2.27 -12.89 7.72
N ARG A 30 2.99 -13.93 7.27
CA ARG A 30 4.44 -13.95 7.02
C ARG A 30 4.79 -14.57 5.66
N ASN A 31 3.78 -14.80 4.81
CA ASN A 31 3.92 -15.61 3.61
C ASN A 31 3.89 -14.79 2.30
N PHE A 32 3.60 -13.50 2.35
CA PHE A 32 3.63 -12.64 1.17
C PHE A 32 5.08 -12.28 0.79
N PRO A 33 5.35 -11.96 -0.49
CA PRO A 33 6.58 -11.29 -0.88
C PRO A 33 6.80 -10.02 -0.04
N ASP A 34 8.06 -9.73 0.28
CA ASP A 34 8.44 -8.63 1.16
C ASP A 34 9.35 -7.65 0.41
N ALA A 35 9.05 -6.36 0.54
CA ALA A 35 9.70 -5.32 -0.25
C ALA A 35 11.09 -4.96 0.28
N PHE A 36 11.47 -5.44 1.46
CA PHE A 36 12.73 -5.10 2.14
C PHE A 36 13.71 -6.27 2.18
N ILE A 37 13.21 -7.49 2.39
CA ILE A 37 14.01 -8.70 2.57
C ILE A 37 13.42 -9.84 1.76
N LEU A 38 14.26 -10.64 1.10
CA LEU A 38 13.77 -11.78 0.32
C LEU A 38 13.02 -12.77 1.22
N ASN A 39 11.72 -12.93 0.98
CA ASN A 39 10.91 -13.93 1.66
C ASN A 39 10.95 -15.24 0.87
N THR A 40 11.63 -16.25 1.41
CA THR A 40 11.86 -17.54 0.73
C THR A 40 10.86 -18.63 1.11
N HIS A 41 9.81 -18.28 1.86
CA HIS A 41 8.77 -19.24 2.22
C HIS A 41 7.98 -19.68 0.98
N ASP A 42 7.64 -20.97 0.91
CA ASP A 42 6.73 -21.48 -0.11
C ASP A 42 5.39 -20.75 -0.01
N ILE A 43 4.96 -20.11 -1.09
CA ILE A 43 3.66 -19.43 -1.16
C ILE A 43 2.55 -20.45 -0.94
N GLN A 44 1.68 -20.15 0.01
CA GLN A 44 0.53 -20.98 0.37
C GLN A 44 -0.67 -20.69 -0.56
N PRO A 45 -1.59 -21.66 -0.74
CA PRO A 45 -2.73 -21.48 -1.64
C PRO A 45 -3.60 -20.28 -1.27
N GLU A 46 -3.76 -19.98 0.02
CA GLU A 46 -4.52 -18.81 0.48
C GLU A 46 -3.82 -17.50 0.11
N THR A 47 -2.49 -17.44 0.26
CA THR A 47 -1.67 -16.29 -0.11
C THR A 47 -1.72 -16.06 -1.61
N GLU A 48 -1.52 -17.11 -2.41
CA GLU A 48 -1.62 -17.04 -3.87
C GLU A 48 -3.01 -16.57 -4.33
N ALA A 49 -4.08 -17.05 -3.70
CA ALA A 49 -5.44 -16.62 -4.00
C ALA A 49 -5.63 -15.11 -3.76
N ILE A 50 -5.12 -14.57 -2.65
CA ILE A 50 -5.17 -13.14 -2.35
C ILE A 50 -4.30 -12.34 -3.33
N MET A 51 -3.08 -12.78 -3.63
CA MET A 51 -2.20 -12.12 -4.60
C MET A 51 -2.87 -12.02 -5.98
N ASN A 52 -3.49 -13.11 -6.44
CA ASN A 52 -4.23 -13.14 -7.70
C ASN A 52 -5.48 -12.26 -7.66
N TRP A 53 -6.17 -12.20 -6.52
CA TRP A 53 -7.34 -11.34 -6.35
C TRP A 53 -6.98 -9.85 -6.41
N LEU A 54 -5.95 -9.44 -5.67
CA LEU A 54 -5.42 -8.07 -5.70
C LEU A 54 -4.91 -7.66 -7.09
N LYS A 55 -4.41 -8.61 -7.89
CA LYS A 55 -3.99 -8.35 -9.28
C LYS A 55 -5.16 -8.13 -10.25
N ASN A 56 -6.29 -8.78 -10.00
CA ASN A 56 -7.41 -8.85 -10.95
C ASN A 56 -8.43 -7.72 -10.77
N GLU A 57 -8.43 -7.06 -9.61
CA GLU A 57 -9.35 -5.97 -9.28
C GLU A 57 -8.58 -4.72 -8.85
N SER A 58 -9.13 -3.54 -9.12
CA SER A 58 -8.52 -2.26 -8.70
C SER A 58 -8.95 -1.89 -7.28
N PHE A 59 -8.48 -2.64 -6.28
CA PHE A 59 -8.71 -2.30 -4.88
C PHE A 59 -8.02 -0.97 -4.53
N VAL A 60 -8.75 -0.08 -3.87
CA VAL A 60 -8.25 1.26 -3.49
C VAL A 60 -7.94 1.33 -2.00
N LEU A 61 -8.86 0.83 -1.18
CA LEU A 61 -8.78 0.80 0.27
C LEU A 61 -9.13 -0.61 0.76
N SER A 62 -8.38 -1.10 1.73
CA SER A 62 -8.55 -2.41 2.36
C SER A 62 -8.24 -2.32 3.85
N ALA A 63 -8.72 -3.28 4.63
CA ALA A 63 -8.24 -3.52 5.98
C ALA A 63 -8.34 -4.99 6.32
N ASN A 64 -7.31 -5.51 6.96
CA ASN A 64 -7.27 -6.89 7.41
C ASN A 64 -7.51 -6.97 8.93
N LEU A 65 -8.43 -7.86 9.34
CA LEU A 65 -8.93 -7.91 10.72
C LEU A 65 -8.20 -8.99 11.52
N HIS A 66 -7.68 -8.61 12.67
CA HIS A 66 -6.87 -9.42 13.57
C HIS A 66 -7.39 -9.36 15.02
N GLY A 67 -6.89 -10.26 15.85
CA GLY A 67 -7.12 -10.26 17.30
C GLY A 67 -5.84 -10.64 18.05
N GLY A 68 -5.74 -10.17 19.28
CA GLY A 68 -4.57 -10.29 20.16
C GLY A 68 -4.15 -8.95 20.77
N SER A 69 -4.62 -7.83 20.20
CA SER A 69 -4.44 -6.48 20.75
C SER A 69 -5.69 -5.63 20.48
N LEU A 70 -5.62 -4.33 20.77
CA LEU A 70 -6.66 -3.36 20.40
C LEU A 70 -6.02 -2.06 19.88
N VAL A 71 -5.68 -2.05 18.59
CA VAL A 71 -4.95 -0.98 17.91
C VAL A 71 -5.16 -1.05 16.40
N ALA A 72 -5.16 0.10 15.72
CA ALA A 72 -5.05 0.15 14.26
C ALA A 72 -3.58 0.35 13.85
N SER A 73 -2.97 -0.71 13.31
CA SER A 73 -1.59 -0.70 12.82
C SER A 73 -1.55 -0.32 11.34
N TYR A 74 -0.63 0.58 10.97
CA TYR A 74 -0.49 1.07 9.60
C TYR A 74 0.92 0.84 9.03
N PRO A 75 1.08 0.77 7.69
CA PRO A 75 2.35 0.49 7.05
C PRO A 75 3.47 1.49 7.37
N PHE A 76 4.74 1.09 7.24
CA PHE A 76 5.15 -0.28 6.91
C PHE A 76 5.23 -1.18 8.14
N ASP A 77 4.94 -2.46 7.96
CA ASP A 77 5.16 -3.53 8.93
C ASP A 77 6.66 -3.95 8.98
N ASN A 78 7.37 -3.79 7.87
CA ASN A 78 8.81 -3.99 7.77
C ASN A 78 9.55 -2.67 7.45
N GLY A 79 10.88 -2.67 7.45
CA GLY A 79 11.64 -1.45 7.25
C GLY A 79 13.14 -1.64 7.14
N ASN A 80 13.82 -0.63 6.60
CA ASN A 80 15.27 -0.51 6.62
C ASN A 80 15.68 0.97 6.68
N SER A 81 16.97 1.28 6.54
CA SER A 81 17.48 2.66 6.60
C SER A 81 16.90 3.64 5.58
N VAL A 82 16.19 3.16 4.54
CA VAL A 82 15.54 4.00 3.53
C VAL A 82 14.20 4.55 4.05
N THR A 83 13.44 3.74 4.80
CA THR A 83 12.08 4.08 5.26
C THR A 83 12.01 4.38 6.76
N VAL A 84 12.92 3.81 7.55
CA VAL A 84 12.97 3.97 9.01
C VAL A 84 13.57 5.33 9.35
N ASN A 85 12.80 6.13 10.09
CA ASN A 85 13.23 7.44 10.56
C ASN A 85 13.94 7.37 11.93
N PHE A 86 14.30 8.53 12.49
CA PHE A 86 14.96 8.63 13.79
C PHE A 86 14.08 8.28 15.01
N LEU A 87 12.77 8.09 14.81
CA LEU A 87 11.80 7.65 15.81
C LEU A 87 11.49 6.15 15.72
N ASP A 88 12.27 5.40 14.93
CA ASP A 88 12.09 3.97 14.68
C ASP A 88 10.75 3.64 13.99
N GLU A 89 10.25 4.57 13.18
CA GLU A 89 9.03 4.42 12.38
C GLU A 89 9.40 4.20 10.91
N SER A 90 8.93 3.10 10.31
CA SER A 90 9.12 2.82 8.88
C SER A 90 8.00 3.46 8.08
N ARG A 91 8.27 4.62 7.45
CA ARG A 91 7.24 5.46 6.82
C ARG A 91 7.04 5.18 5.35
N THR A 92 5.77 5.18 4.93
CA THR A 92 5.38 5.26 3.52
C THR A 92 5.47 6.71 3.00
N VAL A 93 5.40 6.88 1.68
CA VAL A 93 5.26 8.22 1.08
C VAL A 93 3.86 8.83 1.30
N ASP A 94 2.88 8.01 1.71
CA ASP A 94 1.51 8.38 2.06
C ASP A 94 1.21 8.27 3.56
N ASN A 95 2.25 8.42 4.40
CA ASN A 95 2.14 8.21 5.85
C ASN A 95 1.03 9.04 6.51
N ASP A 96 0.78 10.25 5.99
CA ASP A 96 -0.28 11.13 6.46
C ASP A 96 -1.68 10.54 6.22
N VAL A 97 -1.91 9.92 5.06
CA VAL A 97 -3.16 9.24 4.72
C VAL A 97 -3.31 8.01 5.60
N PHE A 98 -2.26 7.21 5.78
CA PHE A 98 -2.31 6.02 6.64
C PHE A 98 -2.61 6.33 8.10
N MET A 99 -1.96 7.36 8.67
CA MET A 99 -2.28 7.83 10.02
C MET A 99 -3.74 8.31 10.12
N HIS A 100 -4.24 9.01 9.11
CA HIS A 100 -5.65 9.43 9.05
C HIS A 100 -6.62 8.24 8.98
N LEU A 101 -6.30 7.23 8.17
CA LEU A 101 -7.08 5.99 8.03
C LEU A 101 -7.14 5.23 9.36
N ALA A 102 -5.99 5.02 10.01
CA ALA A 102 -5.91 4.35 11.30
C ALA A 102 -6.68 5.12 12.39
N ARG A 103 -6.51 6.45 12.47
CA ARG A 103 -7.25 7.30 13.42
C ARG A 103 -8.75 7.26 13.18
N THR A 104 -9.18 7.27 11.92
CA THR A 104 -10.60 7.20 11.57
C THR A 104 -11.25 5.96 12.17
N TYR A 105 -10.59 4.80 12.09
CA TYR A 105 -11.12 3.58 12.72
C TYR A 105 -11.07 3.68 14.24
N SER A 106 -9.90 4.01 14.79
CA SER A 106 -9.66 4.02 16.24
C SER A 106 -10.58 4.99 17.01
N GLU A 107 -10.77 6.20 16.51
CA GLU A 107 -11.64 7.23 17.11
C GLU A 107 -13.12 6.84 17.09
N LYS A 108 -13.53 6.02 16.11
CA LYS A 108 -14.92 5.58 15.93
C LYS A 108 -15.21 4.23 16.58
N HIS A 109 -14.16 3.50 16.97
CA HIS A 109 -14.26 2.35 17.84
C HIS A 109 -14.59 2.80 19.27
N ALA A 110 -15.32 1.98 20.02
CA ALA A 110 -15.78 2.32 21.38
C ALA A 110 -14.64 2.70 22.34
N THR A 111 -13.50 2.02 22.25
CA THR A 111 -12.40 2.14 23.25
C THR A 111 -10.99 2.16 22.68
N MET A 112 -10.80 1.99 21.36
CA MET A 112 -9.46 1.80 20.78
C MET A 112 -8.60 3.06 20.96
N HIS A 113 -9.18 4.23 20.70
CA HIS A 113 -8.54 5.53 20.87
C HIS A 113 -7.99 5.82 22.27
N LYS A 114 -8.43 5.08 23.30
CA LYS A 114 -7.90 5.23 24.67
C LYS A 114 -6.45 4.76 24.78
N GLY A 115 -6.02 3.87 23.89
CA GLY A 115 -4.63 3.44 23.76
C GLY A 115 -4.10 2.52 24.85
N ASN A 116 -4.90 2.18 25.87
CA ASN A 116 -4.47 1.44 27.06
C ASN A 116 -5.34 0.19 27.30
N ALA A 117 -5.50 -0.63 26.27
CA ALA A 117 -6.36 -1.81 26.30
C ALA A 117 -5.61 -3.09 26.73
N CYS A 118 -6.35 -4.20 26.78
CA CYS A 118 -5.81 -5.56 26.95
C CYS A 118 -5.05 -5.86 28.24
N ASN A 119 -5.14 -4.99 29.26
CA ASN A 119 -4.33 -5.09 30.48
C ASN A 119 -2.82 -5.26 30.18
N SER A 120 -2.37 -4.79 29.01
CA SER A 120 -0.98 -4.89 28.59
C SER A 120 -0.20 -3.65 29.06
N VAL A 121 1.12 -3.76 29.05
CA VAL A 121 2.02 -2.61 29.28
C VAL A 121 2.13 -1.75 28.01
N GLU A 122 1.65 -2.25 26.88
CA GLU A 122 1.67 -1.53 25.61
C GLU A 122 0.71 -0.34 25.68
N TYR A 123 1.20 0.82 25.27
CA TYR A 123 0.40 2.03 25.15
C TYR A 123 0.50 2.54 23.72
N PHE A 124 -0.65 2.62 23.05
CA PHE A 124 -0.78 3.11 21.68
C PHE A 124 -1.49 4.46 21.71
N PRO A 125 -0.77 5.60 21.70
CA PRO A 125 -1.40 6.91 21.64
C PRO A 125 -2.43 7.00 20.51
N ASP A 126 -3.62 7.53 20.79
CA ASP A 126 -4.75 7.59 19.86
C ASP A 126 -5.23 6.22 19.33
N GLY A 127 -4.80 5.10 19.92
CA GLY A 127 -5.15 3.74 19.49
C GLY A 127 -4.60 3.37 18.10
N ILE A 128 -3.51 4.00 17.68
CA ILE A 128 -2.84 3.72 16.40
C ILE A 128 -1.36 3.41 16.59
N THR A 129 -0.75 2.72 15.63
CA THR A 129 0.69 2.48 15.63
C THR A 129 1.23 2.24 14.22
N ASN A 130 2.49 2.58 13.97
CA ASN A 130 3.19 2.11 12.79
C ASN A 130 3.61 0.65 13.01
N GLY A 131 3.41 -0.21 12.02
CA GLY A 131 3.66 -1.65 12.14
C GLY A 131 5.08 -1.97 12.60
N TYR A 132 6.08 -1.41 11.93
CA TYR A 132 7.49 -1.60 12.28
C TYR A 132 7.82 -1.12 13.70
N GLN A 133 7.31 0.05 14.09
CA GLN A 133 7.54 0.63 15.41
C GLN A 133 6.92 -0.22 16.53
N TRP A 134 5.81 -0.91 16.26
CA TRP A 134 5.24 -1.87 17.22
C TRP A 134 6.09 -3.14 17.27
N TYR A 135 6.28 -3.79 16.12
CA TYR A 135 7.25 -4.86 15.93
C TYR A 135 7.49 -5.12 14.43
N MET A 136 8.75 -5.36 14.05
CA MET A 136 9.09 -5.73 12.68
C MET A 136 8.39 -7.03 12.24
N LEU A 137 7.69 -6.97 11.11
CA LEU A 137 6.95 -8.08 10.52
C LEU A 137 7.33 -8.23 9.04
N GLN A 138 8.00 -9.34 8.72
CA GLN A 138 8.36 -9.68 7.34
C GLN A 138 7.22 -10.42 6.61
N GLY A 139 6.92 -10.04 5.37
CA GLY A 139 6.03 -10.79 4.48
C GLY A 139 4.56 -10.71 4.84
N GLY A 140 4.12 -9.55 5.33
CA GLY A 140 2.73 -9.26 5.66
C GLY A 140 1.87 -8.90 4.45
N MET A 141 0.56 -9.16 4.54
CA MET A 141 -0.41 -8.79 3.50
C MET A 141 -0.57 -7.27 3.36
N GLN A 142 -0.43 -6.55 4.47
CA GLN A 142 -0.58 -5.11 4.55
C GLN A 142 0.43 -4.40 3.62
N ASP A 143 1.72 -4.67 3.80
CA ASP A 143 2.78 -4.09 2.98
C ASP A 143 2.70 -4.56 1.52
N TYR A 144 2.31 -5.83 1.29
CA TYR A 144 2.14 -6.36 -0.06
C TYR A 144 1.06 -5.60 -0.85
N SER A 145 -0.07 -5.31 -0.21
CA SER A 145 -1.19 -4.59 -0.82
C SER A 145 -0.79 -3.19 -1.23
N TYR A 146 0.01 -2.49 -0.42
CA TYR A 146 0.48 -1.15 -0.73
C TYR A 146 1.53 -1.12 -1.84
N VAL A 147 2.51 -2.03 -1.79
CA VAL A 147 3.64 -2.05 -2.74
C VAL A 147 3.25 -2.61 -4.10
N TRP A 148 2.57 -3.75 -4.17
CA TRP A 148 2.24 -4.41 -5.45
C TRP A 148 0.76 -4.38 -5.79
N GLY A 149 -0.13 -4.25 -4.80
CA GLY A 149 -1.58 -4.21 -5.01
C GLY A 149 -2.15 -2.82 -5.33
N GLN A 150 -1.35 -1.75 -5.22
CA GLN A 150 -1.79 -0.36 -5.33
C GLN A 150 -3.00 -0.03 -4.43
N CYS A 151 -3.11 -0.72 -3.29
CA CYS A 151 -4.24 -0.65 -2.37
C CYS A 151 -3.74 -0.32 -0.96
N PHE A 152 -4.38 0.66 -0.32
CA PHE A 152 -4.01 1.04 1.03
C PHE A 152 -4.67 0.08 2.00
N ASP A 153 -3.88 -0.82 2.58
CA ASP A 153 -4.32 -1.79 3.59
C ASP A 153 -3.78 -1.37 4.97
N ILE A 154 -4.61 -1.51 6.01
CA ILE A 154 -4.18 -1.41 7.41
C ILE A 154 -4.62 -2.64 8.19
N THR A 155 -3.89 -2.96 9.26
CA THR A 155 -4.20 -4.08 10.15
C THR A 155 -5.00 -3.56 11.34
N LEU A 156 -6.22 -4.09 11.51
CA LEU A 156 -7.10 -3.74 12.61
C LEU A 156 -7.10 -4.87 13.65
N GLU A 157 -6.42 -4.65 14.77
CA GLU A 157 -6.52 -5.52 15.94
C GLU A 157 -7.79 -5.14 16.71
N VAL A 158 -8.86 -5.94 16.58
CA VAL A 158 -10.21 -5.57 17.04
C VAL A 158 -10.61 -6.19 18.38
N SER A 159 -9.77 -7.07 18.94
CA SER A 159 -10.06 -7.75 20.19
C SER A 159 -8.79 -8.21 20.90
N CYS A 160 -8.71 -7.96 22.22
CA CYS A 160 -7.64 -8.53 23.05
C CYS A 160 -7.73 -10.06 23.12
N CYS A 161 -8.94 -10.58 23.21
CA CYS A 161 -9.22 -12.01 23.19
C CYS A 161 -9.27 -12.49 21.73
N LYS A 162 -8.37 -13.41 21.34
CA LYS A 162 -8.28 -13.89 19.93
C LYS A 162 -9.50 -14.71 19.51
N PHE A 163 -10.05 -15.50 20.43
CA PHE A 163 -11.23 -16.33 20.18
C PHE A 163 -12.22 -16.19 21.36
N PRO A 164 -13.00 -15.09 21.40
CA PRO A 164 -13.94 -14.81 22.49
C PRO A 164 -15.13 -15.77 22.48
N GLN A 165 -15.90 -15.77 23.57
CA GLN A 165 -17.12 -16.57 23.65
C GLN A 165 -18.22 -15.98 22.75
N LYS A 166 -19.12 -16.85 22.29
CA LYS A 166 -20.17 -16.47 21.33
C LYS A 166 -21.11 -15.37 21.85
N ASP A 167 -21.38 -15.36 23.14
CA ASP A 167 -22.22 -14.37 23.81
C ASP A 167 -21.56 -12.98 23.88
N GLU A 168 -20.25 -12.88 23.63
CA GLU A 168 -19.53 -11.60 23.56
C GLU A 168 -19.64 -10.93 22.17
N LEU A 169 -19.99 -11.67 21.12
CA LEU A 169 -20.03 -11.17 19.73
C LEU A 169 -20.91 -9.92 19.52
N PRO A 170 -22.10 -9.79 20.14
CA PRO A 170 -22.90 -8.56 20.00
C PRO A 170 -22.17 -7.31 20.52
N PHE A 171 -21.30 -7.43 21.53
CA PHE A 171 -20.52 -6.32 22.06
C PHE A 171 -19.40 -5.92 21.09
N PHE A 172 -18.66 -6.89 20.56
CA PHE A 172 -17.66 -6.61 19.52
C PHE A 172 -18.29 -5.94 18.29
N TRP A 173 -19.46 -6.40 17.85
CA TRP A 173 -20.20 -5.74 16.78
C TRP A 173 -20.53 -4.29 17.13
N ASN A 174 -21.09 -4.04 18.32
CA ASN A 174 -21.47 -2.70 18.73
C ASN A 174 -20.26 -1.76 18.81
N ASP A 175 -19.12 -2.25 19.27
CA ASP A 175 -17.90 -1.48 19.42
C ASP A 175 -17.25 -1.13 18.07
N ASN A 176 -17.38 -2.01 17.07
CA ASN A 176 -16.72 -1.87 15.76
C ASN A 176 -17.62 -1.31 14.66
N LYS A 177 -18.95 -1.44 14.76
CA LYS A 177 -19.88 -1.10 13.66
C LYS A 177 -19.67 0.31 13.09
N ASN A 178 -19.58 1.32 13.96
CA ASN A 178 -19.40 2.70 13.50
C ASN A 178 -18.02 2.90 12.88
N ALA A 179 -16.98 2.28 13.46
CA ALA A 179 -15.62 2.33 12.94
C ALA A 179 -15.52 1.73 11.53
N LEU A 180 -16.09 0.55 11.31
CA LEU A 180 -16.13 -0.11 10.00
C LEU A 180 -16.81 0.76 8.95
N ILE A 181 -17.97 1.35 9.28
CA ILE A 181 -18.70 2.22 8.35
C ILE A 181 -17.91 3.50 8.04
N GLU A 182 -17.33 4.15 9.05
CA GLU A 182 -16.52 5.35 8.84
C GLU A 182 -15.23 5.05 8.07
N TYR A 183 -14.64 3.88 8.26
CA TYR A 183 -13.48 3.43 7.51
C TYR A 183 -13.79 3.20 6.03
N ILE A 184 -14.88 2.48 5.71
CA ILE A 184 -15.31 2.26 4.32
C ILE A 184 -15.52 3.58 3.59
N LYS A 185 -16.08 4.61 4.25
CA LYS A 185 -16.27 5.94 3.66
C LYS A 185 -14.95 6.61 3.22
N GLN A 186 -13.80 6.22 3.79
CA GLN A 186 -12.51 6.79 3.44
C GLN A 186 -12.04 6.41 2.02
N VAL A 187 -12.63 5.39 1.39
CA VAL A 187 -12.34 5.04 -0.02
C VAL A 187 -12.66 6.19 -1.00
N HIS A 188 -13.42 7.19 -0.53
CA HIS A 188 -13.82 8.36 -1.28
C HIS A 188 -12.92 9.58 -1.06
N LEU A 189 -11.78 9.43 -0.37
CA LEU A 189 -10.75 10.46 -0.29
C LEU A 189 -10.03 10.63 -1.63
N GLY A 190 -9.36 11.78 -1.79
CA GLY A 190 -8.46 12.02 -2.91
C GLY A 190 -9.13 12.22 -4.25
N VAL A 191 -8.53 11.61 -5.27
CA VAL A 191 -8.86 11.82 -6.69
C VAL A 191 -8.92 10.48 -7.42
N LYS A 192 -9.82 10.39 -8.38
CA LYS A 192 -9.96 9.28 -9.32
C LYS A 192 -10.24 9.81 -10.72
N GLY A 193 -10.09 8.97 -11.72
CA GLY A 193 -10.53 9.28 -13.06
C GLY A 193 -9.88 8.34 -14.06
N ARG A 194 -9.82 8.77 -15.31
CA ARG A 194 -9.26 7.99 -16.42
C ARG A 194 -8.15 8.74 -17.11
N VAL A 195 -7.24 8.00 -17.70
CA VAL A 195 -6.31 8.51 -18.69
C VAL A 195 -6.79 8.04 -20.07
N LEU A 196 -7.04 9.01 -20.95
CA LEU A 196 -7.57 8.82 -22.28
C LEU A 196 -6.55 9.30 -23.33
N ASP A 197 -6.65 8.79 -24.56
CA ASP A 197 -5.98 9.38 -25.72
C ASP A 197 -6.87 10.43 -26.41
N GLU A 198 -6.39 11.03 -27.49
CA GLU A 198 -7.10 12.08 -28.25
C GLU A 198 -8.41 11.62 -28.91
N ASN A 199 -8.68 10.31 -28.95
CA ASN A 199 -9.90 9.71 -29.48
C ASN A 199 -10.84 9.23 -28.35
N ASP A 200 -10.65 9.69 -27.12
CA ASP A 200 -11.38 9.28 -25.92
C ASP A 200 -11.22 7.78 -25.55
N GLU A 201 -10.19 7.12 -26.09
CA GLU A 201 -9.91 5.72 -25.78
C GLU A 201 -9.03 5.57 -24.53
N PRO A 202 -9.30 4.58 -23.66
CA PRO A 202 -8.53 4.40 -22.43
C PRO A 202 -7.09 3.97 -22.68
N VAL A 203 -6.17 4.55 -21.88
CA VAL A 203 -4.75 4.25 -21.91
C VAL A 203 -4.32 3.53 -20.61
N PRO A 204 -4.14 2.20 -20.65
CA PRO A 204 -3.67 1.44 -19.50
C PRO A 204 -2.16 1.63 -19.25
N GLY A 205 -1.70 1.30 -18.04
CA GLY A 205 -0.27 1.29 -17.70
C GLY A 205 0.40 2.66 -17.54
N VAL A 206 -0.37 3.75 -17.59
CA VAL A 206 0.10 5.12 -17.36
C VAL A 206 0.38 5.31 -15.88
N ILE A 207 1.56 5.82 -15.54
CA ILE A 207 1.90 6.13 -14.14
C ILE A 207 1.13 7.39 -13.75
N VAL A 208 0.31 7.34 -12.69
CA VAL A 208 -0.40 8.50 -12.17
C VAL A 208 -0.10 8.63 -10.68
N GLU A 209 0.64 9.67 -10.30
CA GLU A 209 1.08 9.88 -8.91
C GLU A 209 1.08 11.37 -8.54
N ALA A 210 0.93 11.68 -7.25
CA ALA A 210 1.13 13.04 -6.75
C ALA A 210 2.64 13.37 -6.67
N VAL A 211 3.01 14.60 -7.03
CA VAL A 211 4.38 15.10 -6.88
C VAL A 211 4.79 14.98 -5.41
N GLY A 212 5.95 14.36 -5.16
CA GLY A 212 6.45 14.07 -3.81
C GLY A 212 5.99 12.73 -3.24
N ARG A 213 5.12 11.98 -3.94
CA ARG A 213 4.62 10.65 -3.54
C ARG A 213 4.94 9.57 -4.57
N ARG A 214 6.21 9.47 -4.94
CA ARG A 214 6.68 8.44 -5.87
C ARG A 214 6.76 7.09 -5.14
N HIS A 215 5.94 6.12 -5.55
CA HIS A 215 5.95 4.78 -4.97
C HIS A 215 7.12 3.97 -5.53
N ILE A 216 7.63 3.03 -4.73
CA ILE A 216 8.75 2.17 -5.16
C ILE A 216 8.35 1.31 -6.37
N CYS A 217 7.12 0.79 -6.36
CA CYS A 217 6.44 0.31 -7.55
C CYS A 217 5.43 1.38 -7.98
N PRO A 218 5.65 2.07 -9.12
CA PRO A 218 4.82 3.20 -9.51
C PRO A 218 3.35 2.81 -9.72
N TYR A 219 2.43 3.64 -9.24
CA TYR A 219 0.99 3.41 -9.40
C TYR A 219 0.56 3.67 -10.84
N ARG A 220 -0.12 2.69 -11.44
CA ARG A 220 -0.52 2.69 -12.85
C ARG A 220 -2.02 2.61 -13.05
N THR A 221 -2.48 3.15 -14.18
CA THR A 221 -3.85 2.95 -14.65
C THR A 221 -4.14 1.48 -14.96
N ASN A 222 -5.37 1.06 -14.67
CA ASN A 222 -5.85 -0.29 -14.98
C ASN A 222 -6.18 -0.46 -16.48
N LYS A 223 -6.73 -1.62 -16.86
CA LYS A 223 -7.12 -1.94 -18.25
C LYS A 223 -8.12 -0.96 -18.88
N ASN A 224 -8.91 -0.25 -18.06
CA ASN A 224 -9.90 0.75 -18.49
C ASN A 224 -9.33 2.18 -18.47
N GLY A 225 -8.03 2.33 -18.25
CA GLY A 225 -7.36 3.62 -18.08
C GLY A 225 -7.65 4.27 -16.73
N GLU A 226 -8.29 3.58 -15.79
CA GLU A 226 -8.72 4.18 -14.51
C GLU A 226 -7.58 4.26 -13.51
N TYR A 227 -7.52 5.35 -12.75
CA TYR A 227 -6.62 5.53 -11.62
C TYR A 227 -7.37 6.02 -10.39
N TYR A 228 -6.80 5.73 -9.22
CA TYR A 228 -7.32 6.11 -7.91
C TYR A 228 -6.14 6.48 -7.01
N LEU A 229 -6.17 7.66 -6.40
CA LEU A 229 -5.16 8.12 -5.46
C LEU A 229 -5.86 8.61 -4.20
N LEU A 230 -5.67 7.91 -3.09
CA LEU A 230 -6.14 8.34 -1.79
C LEU A 230 -5.23 9.47 -1.29
N LEU A 231 -5.81 10.67 -1.15
CA LEU A 231 -5.12 11.88 -0.70
C LEU A 231 -6.02 12.61 0.29
N LEU A 232 -5.41 13.25 1.29
CA LEU A 232 -6.14 14.13 2.20
C LEU A 232 -6.59 15.41 1.48
N PRO A 233 -7.57 16.16 2.02
CA PRO A 233 -7.95 17.45 1.45
C PRO A 233 -6.76 18.40 1.38
N GLY A 234 -6.54 19.01 0.21
CA GLY A 234 -5.37 19.85 -0.05
C GLY A 234 -5.16 20.14 -1.52
N THR A 235 -4.14 20.92 -1.86
CA THR A 235 -3.75 21.19 -3.25
C THR A 235 -2.55 20.32 -3.62
N TYR A 236 -2.67 19.60 -4.73
CA TYR A 236 -1.65 18.66 -5.21
C TYR A 236 -1.36 18.90 -6.68
N ALA A 237 -0.11 18.74 -7.06
CA ALA A 237 0.27 18.58 -8.46
C ALA A 237 0.35 17.08 -8.77
N LEU A 238 -0.40 16.62 -9.77
CA LEU A 238 -0.43 15.23 -10.20
C LEU A 238 0.32 15.09 -11.52
N ASN A 239 1.12 14.02 -11.63
CA ASN A 239 1.82 13.64 -12.85
C ASN A 239 1.17 12.41 -13.47
N ALA A 240 0.74 12.52 -14.72
CA ALA A 240 0.40 11.38 -15.56
C ALA A 240 1.53 11.14 -16.58
N THR A 241 2.19 9.99 -16.53
CA THR A 241 3.36 9.66 -17.35
C THR A 241 3.13 8.37 -18.12
N ALA A 242 2.86 8.50 -19.42
CA ALA A 242 2.84 7.35 -20.31
C ALA A 242 4.28 6.91 -20.61
N PRO A 243 4.60 5.60 -20.57
CA PRO A 243 5.93 5.09 -20.94
C PRO A 243 6.44 5.65 -22.27
N GLY A 244 7.68 6.17 -22.26
CA GLY A 244 8.32 6.78 -23.43
C GLY A 244 7.84 8.19 -23.78
N SER A 245 6.94 8.79 -23.00
CA SER A 245 6.39 10.13 -23.22
C SER A 245 6.73 11.11 -22.09
N SER A 246 6.57 12.41 -22.35
CA SER A 246 6.65 13.44 -21.33
C SER A 246 5.47 13.35 -20.35
N SER A 247 5.72 13.69 -19.08
CA SER A 247 4.68 13.75 -18.05
C SER A 247 3.73 14.92 -18.29
N LEU A 248 2.43 14.67 -18.08
CA LEU A 248 1.40 15.70 -17.98
C LEU A 248 1.24 16.08 -16.51
N LEU A 249 1.52 17.34 -16.20
CA LEU A 249 1.39 17.89 -14.85
C LEU A 249 0.07 18.66 -14.74
N GLN A 250 -0.72 18.33 -13.73
CA GLN A 250 -1.94 19.06 -13.40
C GLN A 250 -2.00 19.42 -11.92
N GLU A 251 -2.26 20.68 -11.60
CA GLU A 251 -2.58 21.10 -10.24
C GLU A 251 -4.09 20.96 -9.98
N LEU A 252 -4.45 20.30 -8.88
CA LEU A 252 -5.82 20.08 -8.44
C LEU A 252 -6.00 20.44 -6.97
N HIS A 253 -7.14 21.06 -6.66
CA HIS A 253 -7.60 21.23 -5.28
C HIS A 253 -8.53 20.08 -4.91
N ILE A 254 -8.07 19.20 -4.03
CA ILE A 254 -8.78 18.02 -3.57
C ILE A 254 -9.68 18.40 -2.37
N PRO A 255 -11.02 18.32 -2.52
CA PRO A 255 -11.94 18.55 -1.42
C PRO A 255 -12.07 17.31 -0.52
N ASP A 256 -12.81 17.43 0.58
CA ASP A 256 -13.25 16.25 1.34
C ASP A 256 -14.37 15.51 0.58
N GLY A 257 -14.00 14.40 -0.08
CA GLY A 257 -14.92 13.56 -0.87
C GLY A 257 -15.89 12.72 -0.03
N ARG A 258 -15.68 12.61 1.30
CA ARG A 258 -16.49 11.76 2.19
C ARG A 258 -17.94 12.21 2.27
N ALA A 259 -18.20 13.51 2.17
CA ALA A 259 -19.56 14.06 2.21
C ALA A 259 -20.41 13.67 0.98
N LYS A 260 -19.77 13.36 -0.15
CA LYS A 260 -20.43 13.00 -1.41
C LYS A 260 -20.31 11.52 -1.77
N PHE A 261 -19.65 10.74 -0.92
CA PHE A 261 -19.28 9.35 -1.21
C PHE A 261 -18.62 9.19 -2.60
N SER A 262 -17.76 10.15 -2.96
CA SER A 262 -16.94 10.06 -4.16
C SER A 262 -15.72 10.95 -4.04
N ALA A 263 -14.56 10.41 -4.41
CA ALA A 263 -13.34 11.18 -4.67
C ALA A 263 -13.58 12.21 -5.79
N LEU A 264 -12.73 13.25 -5.83
CA LEU A 264 -12.68 14.19 -6.95
C LEU A 264 -12.48 13.42 -8.25
N THR A 265 -13.29 13.71 -9.28
CA THR A 265 -13.10 13.09 -10.60
C THR A 265 -12.31 14.03 -11.49
N TYR A 266 -11.22 13.54 -12.09
CA TYR A 266 -10.41 14.28 -13.03
C TYR A 266 -9.84 13.32 -14.08
N ASP A 267 -10.00 13.64 -15.36
CA ASP A 267 -9.48 12.81 -16.44
C ASP A 267 -8.26 13.50 -17.08
N PHE A 268 -7.25 12.71 -17.42
CA PHE A 268 -6.11 13.16 -18.23
C PHE A 268 -6.32 12.77 -19.69
N VAL A 269 -5.86 13.63 -20.61
CA VAL A 269 -5.83 13.34 -22.05
C VAL A 269 -4.36 13.37 -22.51
N VAL A 270 -3.85 12.25 -22.99
CA VAL A 270 -2.46 12.11 -23.47
C VAL A 270 -2.39 12.48 -24.95
N PRO A 271 -1.74 13.60 -25.32
CA PRO A 271 -1.60 13.99 -26.71
C PRO A 271 -0.56 13.11 -27.42
N HIS A 272 -0.83 12.76 -28.68
CA HIS A 272 0.12 12.10 -29.58
C HIS A 272 0.75 10.82 -29.01
N LEU A 273 -0.08 9.93 -28.44
CA LEU A 273 0.36 8.65 -27.92
C LEU A 273 0.98 7.79 -29.05
N GLN A 274 2.32 7.70 -29.08
CA GLN A 274 3.03 7.00 -30.16
C GLN A 274 2.88 5.48 -30.09
N THR A 275 2.90 4.93 -28.87
CA THR A 275 2.76 3.50 -28.60
C THR A 275 1.91 3.30 -27.36
N ARG A 276 1.00 2.32 -27.43
CA ARG A 276 0.21 1.95 -26.24
C ARG A 276 1.13 1.27 -25.21
N PRO A 277 1.09 1.69 -23.94
CA PRO A 277 1.90 1.06 -22.91
C PRO A 277 1.44 -0.38 -22.67
N GLU A 278 2.40 -1.29 -22.53
CA GLU A 278 2.10 -2.60 -21.96
C GLU A 278 1.98 -2.46 -20.43
N PRO A 279 0.98 -3.07 -19.79
CA PRO A 279 0.89 -3.11 -18.33
C PRO A 279 2.12 -3.81 -17.75
N ALA A 280 2.99 -3.05 -17.11
CA ALA A 280 4.18 -3.58 -16.44
C ALA A 280 3.97 -3.57 -14.92
N SER A 281 3.94 -4.74 -14.30
CA SER A 281 4.03 -4.90 -12.84
C SER A 281 5.50 -4.96 -12.42
N CYS A 282 5.81 -4.44 -11.24
CA CYS A 282 7.14 -4.60 -10.66
C CYS A 282 7.40 -6.07 -10.30
N PRO A 283 8.66 -6.52 -10.29
CA PRO A 283 9.00 -7.84 -9.77
C PRO A 283 8.61 -7.94 -8.29
N THR A 284 8.16 -9.11 -7.87
CA THR A 284 7.87 -9.43 -6.46
C THR A 284 9.15 -9.82 -5.74
N GLU A 285 10.10 -8.90 -5.69
CA GLU A 285 11.41 -9.02 -5.04
C GLU A 285 11.66 -7.80 -4.13
N PRO A 286 12.70 -7.82 -3.27
CA PRO A 286 12.96 -6.73 -2.33
C PRO A 286 13.34 -5.39 -2.98
N LEU A 287 12.34 -4.59 -3.35
CA LEU A 287 12.50 -3.32 -4.08
C LEU A 287 13.20 -2.22 -3.26
N TYR A 288 13.06 -2.23 -1.93
CA TYR A 288 13.76 -1.31 -1.02
C TYR A 288 15.16 -1.80 -0.61
N SER A 289 15.64 -2.93 -1.15
CA SER A 289 16.98 -3.43 -0.83
C SER A 289 18.08 -2.62 -1.52
N SER A 290 19.22 -2.46 -0.85
CA SER A 290 20.39 -1.74 -1.39
C SER A 290 20.97 -2.33 -2.68
N ASP A 291 20.65 -3.58 -2.99
CA ASP A 291 21.13 -4.25 -4.20
C ASP A 291 20.20 -4.05 -5.41
N TYR A 292 18.91 -3.76 -5.17
CA TYR A 292 17.98 -3.38 -6.24
C TYR A 292 18.36 -2.02 -6.87
N ASP A 293 18.71 -1.03 -6.04
CA ASP A 293 19.18 0.30 -6.49
C ASP A 293 20.43 0.22 -7.38
N LYS A 294 21.36 -0.70 -7.08
CA LYS A 294 22.57 -0.91 -7.90
C LYS A 294 22.23 -1.46 -9.29
N ASN A 295 21.23 -2.34 -9.39
CA ASN A 295 20.82 -2.96 -10.65
C ASN A 295 20.02 -2.02 -11.55
N GLN A 296 19.23 -1.09 -10.98
CA GLN A 296 18.59 -0.01 -11.77
C GLN A 296 19.60 1.05 -12.24
N SER A 297 20.61 1.39 -11.43
CA SER A 297 21.65 2.34 -11.84
C SER A 297 22.53 1.80 -12.99
N ALA A 298 22.72 0.48 -13.06
CA ALA A 298 23.43 -0.17 -14.16
C ALA A 298 22.68 -0.15 -15.50
N THR A 299 21.35 -0.06 -15.49
CA THR A 299 20.49 -0.03 -16.70
C THR A 299 20.22 1.38 -17.23
N LEU A 300 20.65 2.43 -16.51
CA LEU A 300 20.50 3.84 -16.89
C LEU A 300 21.77 4.51 -17.42
N LYS A 301 22.80 3.76 -17.82
CA LYS A 301 23.96 4.37 -18.51
C LYS A 301 23.57 4.77 -19.94
N PRO A 302 23.70 6.06 -20.33
CA PRO A 302 23.62 6.42 -21.74
C PRO A 302 24.80 5.78 -22.47
N ALA A 303 24.51 5.13 -23.59
CA ALA A 303 25.52 4.69 -24.54
C ALA A 303 26.25 5.91 -25.10
N ILE A 304 27.34 6.33 -24.45
CA ILE A 304 28.28 7.27 -25.03
C ILE A 304 29.14 6.46 -26.00
N THR A 305 28.67 6.36 -27.25
CA THR A 305 29.51 5.96 -28.37
C THR A 305 30.66 6.95 -28.52
N SER A 306 31.87 6.44 -28.40
CA SER A 306 33.13 7.14 -28.69
C SER A 306 33.15 7.69 -30.12
N LEU A 307 33.02 9.01 -30.27
CA LEU A 307 33.47 9.75 -31.45
C LEU A 307 34.55 10.73 -31.00
N VAL A 308 35.79 10.26 -31.03
CA VAL A 308 36.97 11.12 -30.93
C VAL A 308 37.20 11.74 -32.31
N LEU A 309 36.71 12.96 -32.50
CA LEU A 309 37.16 13.86 -33.56
C LEU A 309 37.99 14.97 -32.90
N VAL A 310 39.31 14.84 -32.97
CA VAL A 310 40.22 15.97 -32.70
C VAL A 310 40.91 16.32 -34.01
N ASN A 311 40.39 17.38 -34.63
CA ASN A 311 41.04 18.13 -35.70
C ASN A 311 42.32 18.78 -35.15
N ILE A 312 43.48 18.39 -35.68
CA ILE A 312 44.74 19.11 -35.46
C ILE A 312 44.82 20.22 -36.52
N PHE A 313 44.67 21.46 -36.07
CA PHE A 313 44.93 22.65 -36.89
C PHE A 313 46.44 22.85 -37.07
N TYR A 314 46.85 22.93 -38.34
CA TYR A 314 48.14 23.46 -38.78
C TYR A 314 48.14 25.00 -38.64
N ALA A 315 49.18 25.57 -38.02
CA ALA A 315 49.65 26.93 -38.33
C ALA A 315 51.13 27.13 -37.96
N VAL A 316 51.94 27.01 -39.02
CA VAL A 316 53.30 27.51 -39.30
C VAL A 316 53.73 28.78 -38.54
N LEU A 317 54.93 28.79 -37.95
CA LEU A 317 56.01 29.80 -38.18
C LEU A 317 57.25 29.58 -37.27
N ARG A 318 58.41 29.44 -37.95
CA ARG A 318 59.82 29.34 -37.49
C ARG A 318 60.36 27.97 -37.08
#